data_AF-A0A371IU46-F1
#
_entry.id   AF-A0A371IU46-F1
#
_cell.length_a   1.000
_cell.length_b   1.000
_cell.length_c   1.000
_cell.angle_alpha   90.00
_cell.angle_beta   90.00
_cell.angle_gamma   90.00
#
_symmetry.space_group_name_H-M   'P 1'
#
loop_
_entity.id
_entity.type
_entity.pdbx_description
1 polymer ?
#
loop_
_entity_poly.entity_id
_entity_poly.type
_entity_poly.pdbx_seq_one_letter_code
_entity_poly.pdbx_strand_id
1 'polypeptide(L)'
;MKNIITLLKFFIIISILIFVNLLFYKPNSVNLFFTSYAKTCKLNDNYNLILSILKDSNKINLLPYADYIELNKITSIPNDTEGKIAFTLSLPQQLSFIVIYEKIDENNYKFEASIDNLASINNFYFYKNFLVIEQSESKCSKQRDFFQVFLKKNNNYISVFNKNIYNEKIINQHASQDLIKEIETCSIDFLDGDSPRILCIYTLTKYKSFYTLSQEQEFREIKKTTNKVVYEWDFNNQSFKIN
;
A
#
# COMPACT_ATOMS: atom_id res chain seq x y z
N MET A 1 -67.49 4.62 -32.01
CA MET A 1 -67.16 5.65 -31.00
C MET A 1 -67.12 5.11 -29.56
N LYS A 2 -68.15 4.42 -29.04
CA LYS A 2 -68.10 3.82 -27.69
C LYS A 2 -66.85 2.97 -27.43
N ASN A 3 -66.49 2.06 -28.34
CA ASN A 3 -65.32 1.18 -28.21
C ASN A 3 -63.96 1.91 -28.19
N ILE A 4 -63.86 3.04 -28.90
CA ILE A 4 -62.65 3.88 -28.92
C ILE A 4 -62.52 4.65 -27.60
N ILE A 5 -63.65 5.12 -27.05
CA ILE A 5 -63.70 5.78 -25.74
C ILE A 5 -63.35 4.80 -24.61
N THR A 6 -63.79 3.54 -24.69
CA THR A 6 -63.38 2.50 -23.72
C THR A 6 -61.89 2.17 -23.81
N LEU A 7 -61.35 2.10 -25.03
CA LEU A 7 -59.91 1.87 -25.24
C LEU A 7 -59.07 3.01 -24.64
N LEU A 8 -59.48 4.26 -24.87
CA LEU A 8 -58.81 5.44 -24.30
C LEU A 8 -58.86 5.45 -22.76
N LYS A 9 -60.01 5.09 -22.17
CA LYS A 9 -60.12 4.94 -20.71
C LYS A 9 -59.19 3.85 -20.17
N PHE A 10 -59.04 2.75 -20.91
CA PHE A 10 -58.13 1.66 -20.53
C PHE A 10 -56.66 2.11 -20.54
N PHE A 11 -56.23 2.85 -21.56
CA PHE A 11 -54.88 3.42 -21.61
C PHE A 11 -54.63 4.41 -20.47
N ILE A 12 -55.60 5.28 -20.16
CA ILE A 12 -55.50 6.23 -19.05
C ILE A 12 -55.35 5.50 -17.71
N ILE A 13 -56.11 4.44 -17.48
CA ILE A 13 -56.03 3.63 -16.25
C ILE A 13 -54.65 2.97 -16.13
N ILE A 14 -54.11 2.42 -17.22
CA ILE A 14 -52.76 1.83 -17.23
C ILE A 14 -51.70 2.88 -16.94
N SER A 15 -51.79 4.07 -17.54
CA SER A 15 -50.85 5.16 -17.30
C SER A 15 -50.88 5.63 -15.85
N ILE A 16 -52.07 5.71 -15.24
CA ILE A 16 -52.22 6.04 -13.81
C ILE A 16 -51.62 4.94 -12.93
N LEU A 17 -51.84 3.67 -13.24
CA LEU A 17 -51.24 2.53 -12.52
C LEU A 17 -49.71 2.55 -12.57
N ILE A 18 -49.13 2.85 -13.73
CA ILE A 18 -47.67 2.97 -13.88
C ILE A 18 -47.15 4.18 -13.09
N PHE A 19 -47.83 5.32 -13.16
CA PHE A 19 -47.45 6.54 -12.46
C PHE A 19 -47.53 6.39 -10.93
N VAL A 20 -48.59 5.74 -10.44
CA VAL A 20 -48.76 5.40 -9.02
C VAL A 20 -47.66 4.43 -8.58
N ASN A 21 -47.34 3.41 -9.37
CA ASN A 21 -46.21 2.52 -9.08
C ASN A 21 -44.87 3.26 -9.03
N LEU A 22 -44.64 4.26 -9.90
CA LEU A 22 -43.44 5.10 -9.87
C LEU A 22 -43.38 6.03 -8.65
N LEU A 23 -44.51 6.57 -8.18
CA LEU A 23 -44.58 7.40 -6.97
C LEU A 23 -44.37 6.60 -5.69
N PHE A 24 -44.84 5.35 -5.65
CA PHE A 24 -44.62 4.42 -4.53
C PHE A 24 -43.33 3.62 -4.66
N TYR A 25 -42.64 3.71 -5.80
CA TYR A 25 -41.27 3.27 -5.95
C TYR A 25 -40.39 4.21 -5.12
N LYS A 26 -40.32 3.96 -3.82
CA LYS A 26 -39.10 4.27 -3.09
C LYS A 26 -38.04 3.43 -3.76
N PRO A 27 -37.04 4.00 -4.47
CA PRO A 27 -35.82 3.25 -4.64
C PRO A 27 -35.45 2.90 -3.21
N ASN A 28 -35.46 1.62 -2.86
CA ASN A 28 -34.63 1.22 -1.75
C ASN A 28 -33.27 1.74 -2.19
N SER A 29 -32.81 2.83 -1.57
CA SER A 29 -31.40 3.13 -1.50
C SER A 29 -30.78 2.02 -0.64
N VAL A 30 -30.93 0.76 -1.07
CA VAL A 30 -29.79 -0.11 -1.11
C VAL A 30 -28.84 0.72 -1.94
N ASN A 31 -27.95 1.45 -1.26
CA ASN A 31 -26.66 1.74 -1.83
C ASN A 31 -26.33 0.47 -2.60
N LEU A 32 -26.18 0.56 -3.92
CA LEU A 32 -25.48 -0.47 -4.66
C LEU A 32 -24.09 -0.47 -4.03
N PHE A 33 -23.98 -1.09 -2.85
CA PHE A 33 -22.75 -1.43 -2.21
C PHE A 33 -22.09 -2.22 -3.32
N PHE A 34 -20.96 -1.71 -3.79
CA PHE A 34 -19.98 -2.55 -4.41
C PHE A 34 -19.65 -3.62 -3.36
N THR A 35 -20.47 -4.67 -3.30
CA THR A 35 -20.17 -5.90 -2.60
C THR A 35 -19.00 -6.46 -3.39
N SER A 36 -17.80 -6.22 -2.88
CA SER A 36 -16.61 -6.83 -3.44
C SER A 36 -16.84 -8.34 -3.49
N TYR A 37 -16.56 -8.93 -4.65
CA TYR A 37 -16.70 -10.36 -4.89
C TYR A 37 -15.55 -11.17 -4.29
N ALA A 38 -14.80 -10.62 -3.34
CA ALA A 38 -13.91 -11.39 -2.49
C ALA A 38 -14.73 -12.22 -1.45
N LYS A 39 -15.73 -12.97 -1.93
CA LYS A 39 -16.22 -14.13 -1.19
C LYS A 39 -15.02 -15.03 -0.96
N THR A 40 -14.89 -15.57 0.24
CA THR A 40 -13.94 -16.64 0.57
C THR A 40 -14.01 -17.71 -0.52
N CYS A 41 -13.08 -17.61 -1.48
CA CYS A 41 -12.86 -18.66 -2.45
C CYS A 41 -12.41 -19.87 -1.62
N LYS A 42 -13.11 -20.99 -1.79
CA LYS A 42 -12.79 -22.25 -1.09
C LYS A 42 -11.29 -22.51 -1.22
N LEU A 43 -10.69 -22.99 -0.12
CA LEU A 43 -9.28 -23.41 -0.01
C LEU A 43 -8.76 -24.02 -1.32
N ASN A 44 -8.10 -23.19 -2.16
CA ASN A 44 -7.18 -23.44 -3.29
C ASN A 44 -7.32 -22.46 -4.47
N ASP A 45 -8.23 -21.49 -4.42
CA ASP A 45 -8.57 -20.64 -5.58
C ASP A 45 -8.02 -19.21 -5.43
N ASN A 46 -6.69 -19.12 -5.27
CA ASN A 46 -5.97 -17.84 -5.22
C ASN A 46 -6.18 -17.02 -6.50
N TYR A 47 -6.34 -17.69 -7.65
CA TYR A 47 -6.53 -17.06 -8.94
C TYR A 47 -7.80 -16.21 -9.00
N ASN A 48 -8.97 -16.76 -8.64
CA ASN A 48 -10.21 -15.97 -8.66
C ASN A 48 -10.20 -14.82 -7.64
N LEU A 49 -9.54 -15.02 -6.50
CA LEU A 49 -9.34 -13.95 -5.52
C LEU A 49 -8.46 -12.82 -6.10
N ILE A 50 -7.35 -13.17 -6.76
CA ILE A 50 -6.49 -12.20 -7.46
C ILE A 50 -7.32 -11.45 -8.52
N LEU A 51 -8.11 -12.13 -9.35
CA LEU A 51 -8.96 -11.47 -10.35
C LEU A 51 -9.96 -10.49 -9.73
N SER A 52 -10.59 -10.86 -8.61
CA SER A 52 -11.51 -9.96 -7.88
C SER A 52 -10.77 -8.75 -7.32
N ILE A 53 -9.61 -8.94 -6.69
CA ILE A 53 -8.80 -7.84 -6.15
C ILE A 53 -8.33 -6.90 -7.25
N LEU A 54 -7.89 -7.44 -8.40
CA LEU A 54 -7.48 -6.64 -9.55
C LEU A 54 -8.62 -5.82 -10.13
N LYS A 55 -9.84 -6.37 -10.16
CA LYS A 55 -11.05 -5.61 -10.59
C LYS A 55 -11.41 -4.52 -9.59
N ASP A 56 -11.44 -4.85 -8.30
CA ASP A 56 -11.76 -3.90 -7.22
C ASP A 56 -10.77 -2.73 -7.17
N SER A 57 -9.47 -3.02 -7.36
CA SER A 57 -8.39 -2.03 -7.39
C SER A 57 -8.21 -1.34 -8.75
N ASN A 58 -9.08 -1.60 -9.73
CA ASN A 58 -9.01 -1.05 -11.09
C ASN A 58 -7.68 -1.33 -11.82
N LYS A 59 -7.07 -2.49 -11.57
CA LYS A 59 -5.82 -2.98 -12.18
C LYS A 59 -6.08 -4.05 -13.25
N ILE A 60 -7.03 -3.75 -14.13
CA ILE A 60 -7.48 -4.66 -15.19
C ILE A 60 -6.33 -5.05 -16.14
N ASN A 61 -5.35 -4.16 -16.31
CA ASN A 61 -4.13 -4.41 -17.09
C ASN A 61 -3.26 -5.55 -16.55
N LEU A 62 -3.40 -5.92 -15.27
CA LEU A 62 -2.65 -7.01 -14.65
C LEU A 62 -3.36 -8.37 -14.75
N LEU A 63 -4.62 -8.42 -15.21
CA LEU A 63 -5.38 -9.67 -15.33
C LEU A 63 -4.67 -10.75 -16.18
N PRO A 64 -4.00 -10.41 -17.31
CA PRO A 64 -3.25 -11.42 -18.08
C PRO A 64 -2.10 -12.08 -17.32
N TYR A 65 -1.64 -11.46 -16.23
CA TYR A 65 -0.54 -11.94 -15.40
C TYR A 65 -1.01 -12.55 -14.08
N ALA A 66 -2.32 -12.75 -13.88
CA ALA A 66 -2.88 -13.18 -12.61
C ALA A 66 -2.27 -14.50 -12.06
N ASP A 67 -1.92 -15.44 -12.94
CA ASP A 67 -1.26 -16.70 -12.57
C ASP A 67 0.15 -16.53 -11.99
N TYR A 68 0.79 -15.40 -12.28
CA TYR A 68 2.15 -15.08 -11.82
C TYR A 68 2.14 -14.18 -10.57
N ILE A 69 0.98 -13.74 -10.10
CA ILE A 69 0.88 -12.85 -8.95
C ILE A 69 0.94 -13.69 -7.68
N GLU A 70 1.94 -13.39 -6.86
CA GLU A 70 2.03 -13.89 -5.50
C GLU A 70 1.08 -13.09 -4.61
N LEU A 71 0.17 -13.79 -3.94
CA LEU A 71 -0.82 -13.22 -3.03
C LEU A 71 -0.50 -13.66 -1.61
N ASN A 72 -0.41 -12.69 -0.69
CA ASN A 72 -0.40 -12.98 0.74
C ASN A 72 -1.52 -12.20 1.44
N LYS A 73 -2.27 -12.92 2.30
CA LYS A 73 -3.41 -12.38 3.05
C LYS A 73 -2.98 -12.07 4.47
N ILE A 74 -3.26 -10.85 4.91
CA ILE A 74 -2.97 -10.37 6.26
C ILE A 74 -4.30 -10.06 6.93
N THR A 75 -4.68 -10.92 7.87
CA THR A 75 -5.98 -10.87 8.56
C THR A 75 -6.03 -9.90 9.73
N SER A 76 -4.87 -9.53 10.26
CA SER A 76 -4.74 -8.61 11.39
C SER A 76 -3.54 -7.70 11.14
N ILE A 77 -3.82 -6.47 10.74
CA ILE A 77 -2.78 -5.46 10.57
C ILE A 77 -2.40 -4.94 11.96
N PRO A 78 -1.11 -4.92 12.34
CA PRO A 78 -0.72 -4.43 13.66
C PRO A 78 -1.18 -2.98 13.89
N ASN A 79 -1.65 -2.71 15.11
CA ASN A 79 -2.21 -1.43 15.57
C ASN A 79 -3.43 -0.94 14.80
N ASP A 80 -4.06 -1.78 13.99
CA ASP A 80 -5.35 -1.45 13.40
C ASP A 80 -6.47 -1.61 14.43
N THR A 81 -7.30 -0.58 14.56
CA THR A 81 -8.46 -0.57 15.45
C THR A 81 -9.77 -0.94 14.73
N GLU A 82 -9.75 -1.01 13.40
CA GLU A 82 -10.95 -1.17 12.57
C GLU A 82 -11.15 -2.61 12.05
N GLY A 83 -10.22 -3.53 12.35
CA GLY A 83 -10.34 -4.94 11.97
C GLY A 83 -10.23 -5.18 10.46
N LYS A 84 -9.45 -4.34 9.79
CA LYS A 84 -9.13 -4.37 8.37
C LYS A 84 -8.32 -5.60 8.00
N ILE A 85 -8.53 -6.01 6.77
CA ILE A 85 -7.78 -7.08 6.13
C ILE A 85 -7.02 -6.46 4.97
N ALA A 86 -5.78 -6.92 4.78
CA ALA A 86 -4.96 -6.50 3.68
C ALA A 86 -4.51 -7.69 2.84
N PHE A 87 -4.33 -7.43 1.55
CA PHE A 87 -3.72 -8.36 0.61
C PHE A 87 -2.50 -7.69 0.01
N THR A 88 -1.35 -8.34 0.09
CA THR A 88 -0.14 -7.92 -0.63
C THR A 88 -0.06 -8.72 -1.91
N LEU A 89 0.06 -8.04 -3.04
CA LEU A 89 0.17 -8.63 -4.36
C LEU A 89 1.55 -8.26 -4.91
N SER A 90 2.33 -9.27 -5.28
CA SER A 90 3.67 -9.11 -5.80
C SER A 90 3.79 -9.81 -7.15
N LEU A 91 4.38 -9.11 -8.12
CA LEU A 91 4.74 -9.66 -9.42
C LEU A 91 6.24 -9.96 -9.41
N PRO A 92 6.69 -11.11 -9.93
CA PRO A 92 8.11 -11.42 -10.05
C PRO A 92 8.87 -10.27 -10.73
N GLN A 93 9.90 -9.74 -10.06
CA GLN A 93 10.76 -8.66 -10.55
C GLN A 93 10.09 -7.28 -10.77
N GLN A 94 8.83 -7.11 -10.36
CA GLN A 94 8.09 -5.84 -10.49
C GLN A 94 7.69 -5.26 -9.12
N LEU A 95 7.05 -4.09 -9.16
CA LEU A 95 6.54 -3.42 -7.97
C LEU A 95 5.35 -4.18 -7.39
N SER A 96 5.33 -4.29 -6.06
CA SER A 96 4.22 -4.83 -5.29
C SER A 96 3.18 -3.75 -5.03
N PHE A 97 2.00 -4.19 -4.61
CA PHE A 97 0.94 -3.31 -4.13
C PHE A 97 0.19 -3.95 -2.97
N ILE A 98 -0.40 -3.12 -2.12
CA ILE A 98 -1.25 -3.53 -1.01
C ILE A 98 -2.68 -3.11 -1.33
N VAL A 99 -3.63 -4.00 -1.07
CA VAL A 99 -5.05 -3.66 -1.11
C VAL A 99 -5.65 -3.87 0.26
N ILE A 100 -6.35 -2.85 0.76
CA ILE A 100 -6.97 -2.84 2.09
C ILE A 100 -8.48 -2.96 1.92
N TYR A 101 -9.06 -3.80 2.76
CA TYR A 101 -10.49 -4.06 2.84
C TYR A 101 -11.01 -3.88 4.27
N GLU A 102 -12.20 -3.31 4.38
CA GLU A 102 -13.02 -3.33 5.59
C GLU A 102 -13.69 -4.70 5.70
N LYS A 103 -13.68 -5.30 6.89
CA LYS A 103 -14.39 -6.55 7.16
C LYS A 103 -15.87 -6.26 7.43
N ILE A 104 -16.77 -6.77 6.58
CA ILE A 104 -18.23 -6.70 6.83
C ILE A 104 -18.65 -7.88 7.70
N ASP A 105 -18.27 -9.08 7.30
CA ASP A 105 -18.53 -10.32 8.04
C ASP A 105 -17.37 -11.32 7.80
N GLU A 106 -17.53 -12.59 8.21
CA GLU A 106 -16.49 -13.61 8.06
C GLU A 106 -16.08 -13.86 6.60
N ASN A 107 -17.03 -13.69 5.67
CA ASN A 107 -16.88 -14.11 4.29
C ASN A 107 -16.95 -12.96 3.28
N ASN A 108 -17.36 -11.77 3.71
CA ASN A 108 -17.53 -10.59 2.86
C ASN A 108 -16.62 -9.45 3.32
N TYR A 109 -15.89 -8.91 2.36
CA TYR A 109 -14.99 -7.78 2.53
C TYR A 109 -15.46 -6.63 1.65
N LYS A 110 -15.14 -5.40 2.04
CA LYS A 110 -15.44 -4.20 1.26
C LYS A 110 -14.15 -3.48 0.93
N PHE A 111 -13.91 -3.25 -0.36
CA PHE A 111 -12.72 -2.55 -0.80
C PHE A 111 -12.69 -1.14 -0.20
N GLU A 112 -11.53 -0.77 0.37
CA GLU A 112 -11.33 0.53 1.00
C GLU A 112 -10.34 1.37 0.19
N ALA A 113 -9.15 0.83 -0.08
CA ALA A 113 -8.07 1.54 -0.74
C ALA A 113 -6.99 0.59 -1.26
N SER A 114 -6.15 1.09 -2.17
CA SER A 114 -4.91 0.42 -2.61
C SER A 114 -3.69 1.34 -2.46
N ILE A 115 -2.53 0.74 -2.23
CA ILE A 115 -1.22 1.39 -2.21
C ILE A 115 -0.33 0.74 -3.25
N ASP A 116 0.16 1.53 -4.19
CA ASP A 116 0.86 1.06 -5.38
C ASP A 116 2.35 1.42 -5.37
N ASN A 117 3.07 0.87 -6.35
CA ASN A 117 4.48 1.17 -6.61
C ASN A 117 5.40 0.90 -5.42
N LEU A 118 5.11 -0.16 -4.67
CA LEU A 118 5.91 -0.59 -3.54
C LEU A 118 7.04 -1.50 -4.02
N ALA A 119 8.18 -1.45 -3.36
CA ALA A 119 9.19 -2.49 -3.53
C ALA A 119 8.73 -3.78 -2.81
N SER A 120 9.65 -4.73 -2.58
CA SER A 120 9.32 -5.93 -1.82
C SER A 120 8.86 -5.54 -0.41
N ILE A 121 7.66 -5.97 -0.02
CA ILE A 121 7.04 -5.59 1.26
C ILE A 121 7.50 -6.57 2.33
N ASN A 122 8.24 -6.07 3.32
CA ASN A 122 8.70 -6.89 4.45
C ASN A 122 7.64 -6.92 5.57
N ASN A 123 7.08 -5.76 5.89
CA ASN A 123 6.10 -5.59 6.95
C ASN A 123 5.29 -4.30 6.73
N PHE A 124 4.11 -4.19 7.34
CA PHE A 124 3.40 -2.93 7.48
C PHE A 124 2.46 -2.93 8.68
N TYR A 125 2.21 -1.74 9.21
CA TYR A 125 1.43 -1.54 10.42
C TYR A 125 0.86 -0.12 10.45
N PHE A 126 -0.14 0.11 11.30
CA PHE A 126 -0.62 1.45 11.56
C PHE A 126 0.20 2.15 12.65
N TYR A 127 0.41 3.43 12.45
CA TYR A 127 0.89 4.36 13.46
C TYR A 127 -0.04 5.56 13.47
N LYS A 128 -0.90 5.66 14.50
CA LYS A 128 -2.01 6.62 14.52
C LYS A 128 -2.82 6.51 13.21
N ASN A 129 -2.99 7.61 12.48
CA ASN A 129 -3.74 7.66 11.22
C ASN A 129 -2.86 7.39 9.97
N PHE A 130 -1.65 6.89 10.16
CA PHE A 130 -0.72 6.60 9.07
C PHE A 130 -0.52 5.10 8.90
N LEU A 131 -0.37 4.68 7.65
CA LEU A 131 0.11 3.34 7.32
C LEU A 131 1.62 3.41 7.10
N VAL A 132 2.37 2.62 7.86
CA VAL A 132 3.81 2.50 7.73
C VAL A 132 4.12 1.19 7.00
N ILE A 133 4.91 1.25 5.93
CA ILE A 133 5.30 0.09 5.13
C ILE A 133 6.82 -0.01 5.09
N GLU A 134 7.35 -1.12 5.59
CA GLU A 134 8.77 -1.48 5.51
C GLU A 134 9.03 -2.29 4.24
N GLN A 135 10.02 -1.86 3.48
CA GLN A 135 10.28 -2.31 2.11
C GLN A 135 11.76 -2.62 1.92
N SER A 136 12.04 -3.59 1.06
CA SER A 136 13.39 -3.96 0.62
C SER A 136 13.54 -3.83 -0.90
N GLU A 137 14.70 -3.33 -1.32
CA GLU A 137 15.12 -3.28 -2.72
C GLU A 137 16.58 -3.73 -2.82
N SER A 138 16.82 -4.75 -3.63
CA SER A 138 18.16 -5.23 -3.96
C SER A 138 18.41 -5.16 -5.46
N LYS A 139 19.42 -4.41 -5.87
CA LYS A 139 19.97 -4.40 -7.24
C LYS A 139 21.47 -4.65 -7.14
N CYS A 140 22.10 -5.27 -8.14
CA CYS A 140 23.49 -5.79 -8.12
C CYS A 140 24.48 -5.19 -7.10
N SER A 141 24.60 -3.86 -7.01
CA SER A 141 25.56 -3.14 -6.14
C SER A 141 24.93 -2.22 -5.09
N LYS A 142 23.61 -2.35 -4.86
CA LYS A 142 22.84 -1.56 -3.90
C LYS A 142 21.82 -2.44 -3.20
N GLN A 143 21.92 -2.47 -1.88
CA GLN A 143 20.90 -3.03 -1.02
C GLN A 143 20.31 -1.90 -0.19
N ARG A 144 18.98 -1.83 -0.17
CA ARG A 144 18.26 -0.78 0.52
C ARG A 144 17.05 -1.36 1.23
N ASP A 145 17.02 -1.19 2.54
CA ASP A 145 15.82 -1.36 3.34
C ASP A 145 15.35 0.02 3.79
N PHE A 146 14.07 0.29 3.64
CA PHE A 146 13.51 1.60 3.94
C PHE A 146 12.08 1.46 4.38
N PHE A 147 11.58 2.45 5.10
CA PHE A 147 10.15 2.54 5.36
C PHE A 147 9.57 3.78 4.71
N GLN A 148 8.31 3.67 4.36
CA GLN A 148 7.49 4.76 3.86
C GLN A 148 6.26 4.90 4.74
N VAL A 149 5.91 6.15 5.03
CA VAL A 149 4.71 6.50 5.78
C VAL A 149 3.70 7.07 4.81
N PHE A 150 2.49 6.56 4.88
CA PHE A 150 1.40 6.96 4.02
C PHE A 150 0.26 7.54 4.84
N LEU A 151 -0.29 8.66 4.37
CA LEU A 151 -1.50 9.25 4.89
C LEU A 151 -2.68 8.86 4.01
N LYS A 152 -3.75 8.34 4.61
CA LYS A 152 -5.02 8.13 3.91
C LYS A 152 -5.65 9.49 3.57
N LYS A 153 -5.90 9.74 2.29
CA LYS A 153 -6.70 10.86 1.79
C LYS A 153 -7.76 10.32 0.84
N ASN A 154 -9.02 10.46 1.24
CA ASN A 154 -10.15 9.83 0.56
C ASN A 154 -9.93 8.29 0.50
N ASN A 155 -10.00 7.70 -0.69
CA ASN A 155 -9.80 6.25 -0.91
C ASN A 155 -8.36 5.91 -1.34
N ASN A 156 -7.41 6.85 -1.22
CA ASN A 156 -6.02 6.67 -1.65
C ASN A 156 -5.05 6.92 -0.50
N TYR A 157 -3.93 6.23 -0.53
CA TYR A 157 -2.80 6.49 0.37
C TYR A 157 -1.74 7.31 -0.36
N ILE A 158 -1.30 8.40 0.25
CA ILE A 158 -0.24 9.26 -0.30
C ILE A 158 0.99 9.14 0.57
N SER A 159 2.14 8.89 -0.04
CA SER A 159 3.43 8.87 0.68
C SER A 159 3.73 10.28 1.20
N VAL A 160 3.96 10.39 2.50
CA VAL A 160 4.24 11.65 3.20
C VAL A 160 5.62 11.66 3.87
N PHE A 161 6.27 10.51 3.95
CA PHE A 161 7.63 10.36 4.47
C PHE A 161 8.27 9.09 3.94
N ASN A 162 9.60 9.15 3.75
CA ASN A 162 10.42 8.00 3.39
C ASN A 162 11.79 8.15 4.06
N LYS A 163 12.28 7.09 4.70
CA LYS A 163 13.62 7.07 5.27
C LYS A 163 14.23 5.67 5.17
N ASN A 164 15.52 5.64 4.86
CA ASN A 164 16.30 4.40 4.81
C ASN A 164 16.51 3.86 6.22
N ILE A 165 16.30 2.56 6.38
CA ILE A 165 16.69 1.74 7.53
C ILE A 165 18.11 1.20 7.29
N TYR A 166 18.36 0.72 6.08
CA TYR A 166 19.65 0.27 5.61
C TYR A 166 19.85 0.78 4.18
N ASN A 167 21.04 1.29 3.87
CA ASN A 167 21.39 1.61 2.49
C ASN A 167 22.88 1.41 2.29
N GLU A 168 23.23 0.43 1.47
CA GLU A 168 24.59 0.13 1.08
C GLU A 168 24.83 0.57 -0.36
N LYS A 169 25.92 1.31 -0.57
CA LYS A 169 26.37 1.74 -1.90
C LYS A 169 27.88 1.57 -2.05
N ILE A 170 28.28 0.91 -3.12
CA ILE A 170 29.68 0.85 -3.56
C ILE A 170 29.89 1.88 -4.68
N ILE A 171 30.93 2.70 -4.53
CA ILE A 171 31.27 3.80 -5.44
C ILE A 171 32.70 3.56 -5.94
N ASN A 172 32.87 3.53 -7.25
CA ASN A 172 34.19 3.52 -7.88
C ASN A 172 34.74 4.95 -7.85
N GLN A 173 35.90 5.18 -7.23
CA GLN A 173 36.64 6.40 -7.46
C GLN A 173 37.39 6.29 -8.80
N HIS A 174 37.41 7.37 -9.58
CA HIS A 174 37.98 7.40 -10.94
C HIS A 174 39.32 6.65 -11.09
N ALA A 175 39.51 5.97 -12.23
CA ALA A 175 40.74 5.37 -12.80
C ALA A 175 41.60 4.44 -11.91
N SER A 176 41.31 4.37 -10.61
CA SER A 176 41.97 3.53 -9.61
C SER A 176 41.02 2.38 -9.23
N GLN A 177 41.58 1.25 -8.81
CA GLN A 177 40.79 0.12 -8.28
C GLN A 177 40.24 0.38 -6.87
N ASP A 178 40.40 1.61 -6.34
CA ASP A 178 39.95 1.99 -5.01
C ASP A 178 38.42 2.19 -5.01
N LEU A 179 37.72 1.33 -4.27
CA LEU A 179 36.29 1.41 -4.00
C LEU A 179 36.03 2.09 -2.65
N ILE A 180 35.00 2.93 -2.63
CA ILE A 180 34.42 3.45 -1.39
C ILE A 180 33.08 2.76 -1.17
N LYS A 181 32.92 2.16 0.00
CA LYS A 181 31.65 1.62 0.47
C LYS A 181 31.04 2.58 1.48
N GLU A 182 29.81 3.01 1.23
CA GLU A 182 29.02 3.82 2.16
C GLU A 182 27.86 2.98 2.68
N ILE A 183 27.71 2.91 4.01
CA ILE A 183 26.58 2.24 4.67
C ILE A 183 25.85 3.29 5.51
N GLU A 184 24.55 3.45 5.26
CA GLU A 184 23.61 4.12 6.16
C GLU A 184 22.85 3.06 6.94
N THR A 185 22.84 3.14 8.26
CA THR A 185 21.93 2.36 9.11
C THR A 185 21.08 3.31 9.95
N CYS A 186 19.80 3.01 10.14
CA CYS A 186 18.88 3.82 10.93
C CYS A 186 18.04 2.93 11.83
N SER A 187 18.02 3.26 13.12
CA SER A 187 17.00 2.79 14.05
C SER A 187 15.88 3.82 14.09
N ILE A 188 14.64 3.34 14.08
CA ILE A 188 13.43 4.16 14.04
C ILE A 188 12.57 3.81 15.25
N ASP A 189 12.03 4.85 15.88
CA ASP A 189 11.07 4.71 16.96
C ASP A 189 9.96 5.76 16.81
N PHE A 190 8.79 5.48 17.37
CA PHE A 190 7.67 6.41 17.37
C PHE A 190 7.52 7.03 18.74
N LEU A 191 7.47 8.36 18.80
CA LEU A 191 7.37 9.07 20.08
C LEU A 191 5.92 9.35 20.43
N ASP A 192 5.59 9.19 21.70
CA ASP A 192 4.32 9.62 22.28
C ASP A 192 4.17 11.14 22.20
N GLY A 193 2.93 11.62 22.19
CA GLY A 193 2.60 13.05 22.17
C GLY A 193 1.42 13.38 21.26
N ASP A 194 0.99 14.63 21.27
CA ASP A 194 -0.19 15.09 20.53
C ASP A 194 0.04 14.98 19.01
N SER A 195 1.14 15.55 18.52
CA SER A 195 1.54 15.41 17.11
C SER A 195 2.25 14.07 16.87
N PRO A 196 1.99 13.36 15.75
CA PRO A 196 2.79 12.22 15.31
C PRO A 196 4.27 12.60 15.17
N ARG A 197 5.16 11.80 15.76
CA ARG A 197 6.61 12.04 15.78
C ARG A 197 7.39 10.76 15.55
N ILE A 198 8.41 10.85 14.71
CA ILE A 198 9.29 9.75 14.32
C ILE A 198 10.71 10.10 14.76
N LEU A 199 11.27 9.32 15.67
CA LEU A 199 12.66 9.39 16.06
C LEU A 199 13.50 8.53 15.12
N CYS A 200 14.51 9.13 14.52
CA CYS A 200 15.49 8.44 13.68
C CYS A 200 16.88 8.61 14.28
N ILE A 201 17.54 7.51 14.63
CA ILE A 201 18.95 7.49 14.98
C ILE A 201 19.69 6.83 13.82
N TYR A 202 20.36 7.63 13.00
CA TYR A 202 21.05 7.12 11.81
C TYR A 202 22.57 7.27 11.93
N THR A 203 23.27 6.26 11.44
CA THR A 203 24.72 6.19 11.39
C THR A 203 25.15 6.08 9.93
N LEU A 204 26.04 6.98 9.51
CA LEU A 204 26.72 6.91 8.23
C LEU A 204 28.13 6.42 8.47
N THR A 205 28.45 5.27 7.88
CA THR A 205 29.78 4.68 7.93
C THR A 205 30.38 4.61 6.54
N LYS A 206 31.60 5.11 6.38
CA LYS A 206 32.37 5.03 5.13
C LYS A 206 33.53 4.08 5.31
N TYR A 207 33.75 3.26 4.31
CA TYR A 207 34.84 2.31 4.24
C TYR A 207 35.65 2.53 2.97
N LYS A 208 36.97 2.36 3.06
CA LYS A 208 37.88 2.33 1.92
C LYS A 208 38.28 0.89 1.63
N SER A 209 38.26 0.50 0.36
CA SER A 209 38.74 -0.82 -0.04
C SER A 209 40.26 -0.90 -0.02
N PHE A 210 40.79 -2.08 0.23
CA PHE A 210 42.18 -2.42 0.03
C PHE A 210 42.27 -3.90 -0.36
N TYR A 211 43.32 -4.25 -1.09
CA TYR A 211 43.58 -5.63 -1.45
C TYR A 211 44.46 -6.28 -0.39
N THR A 212 44.08 -7.47 0.04
CA THR A 212 44.92 -8.31 0.88
C THR A 212 45.99 -9.01 0.04
N LEU A 213 46.98 -9.62 0.72
CA LEU A 213 47.99 -10.47 0.07
C LEU A 213 47.37 -11.67 -0.67
N SER A 214 46.14 -12.08 -0.31
CA SER A 214 45.35 -13.11 -1.00
C SER A 214 44.53 -12.59 -2.18
N GLN A 215 44.69 -11.32 -2.59
CA GLN A 215 43.90 -10.63 -3.62
C GLN A 215 42.40 -10.51 -3.30
N GLU A 216 42.00 -10.76 -2.06
CA GLU A 216 40.63 -10.51 -1.60
C GLU A 216 40.44 -9.01 -1.34
N GLN A 217 39.29 -8.49 -1.76
CA GLN A 217 38.94 -7.09 -1.53
C GLN A 217 38.28 -6.95 -0.17
N GLU A 218 38.97 -6.27 0.74
CA GLU A 218 38.45 -5.97 2.09
C GLU A 218 38.13 -4.48 2.22
N PHE A 219 37.23 -4.14 3.15
CA PHE A 219 36.79 -2.78 3.44
C PHE A 219 37.12 -2.39 4.87
N ARG A 220 37.84 -1.27 5.05
CA ARG A 220 38.23 -0.75 6.38
C ARG A 220 37.49 0.54 6.64
N GLU A 221 36.93 0.66 7.84
CA GLU A 221 36.22 1.86 8.27
C GLU A 221 37.19 3.05 8.27
N ILE A 222 36.81 4.14 7.61
CA ILE A 222 37.57 5.39 7.57
C ILE A 222 36.84 6.53 8.29
N LYS A 223 35.52 6.44 8.40
CA LYS A 223 34.70 7.47 9.04
C LYS A 223 33.38 6.86 9.50
N LYS A 224 32.95 7.23 10.69
CA LYS A 224 31.63 6.93 11.23
C LYS A 224 31.04 8.17 11.86
N THR A 225 29.78 8.45 11.59
CA THR A 225 29.05 9.59 12.17
C THR A 225 27.64 9.18 12.48
N THR A 226 27.20 9.41 13.72
CA THR A 226 25.86 9.09 14.18
C THR A 226 25.13 10.37 14.52
N ASN A 227 23.91 10.52 14.00
CA ASN A 227 23.05 11.65 14.25
C ASN A 227 21.69 11.18 14.76
N LYS A 228 21.10 11.99 15.63
CA LYS A 228 19.74 11.81 16.13
C LYS A 228 18.87 12.92 15.56
N VAL A 229 17.76 12.56 14.94
CA VAL A 229 16.82 13.52 14.33
C VAL A 229 15.40 13.11 14.70
N VAL A 230 14.59 14.08 15.10
CA VAL A 230 13.15 13.89 15.32
C VAL A 230 12.41 14.55 14.17
N TYR A 231 11.55 13.79 13.51
CA TYR A 231 10.63 14.28 12.51
C TYR A 231 9.25 14.43 13.13
N GLU A 232 8.66 15.61 13.01
CA GLU A 232 7.34 15.93 13.50
C GLU A 232 6.38 16.19 12.35
N TRP A 233 5.14 15.74 12.51
CA TRP A 233 4.10 15.95 11.52
C TRP A 233 3.70 17.43 11.43
N ASP A 234 3.88 18.02 10.24
CA ASP A 234 3.41 19.35 9.92
C ASP A 234 2.02 19.26 9.27
N PHE A 235 0.99 19.65 10.01
CA PHE A 235 -0.41 19.62 9.55
C PHE A 235 -0.68 20.51 8.34
N ASN A 236 0.06 21.62 8.18
CA ASN A 236 -0.13 22.56 7.09
C ASN A 236 0.44 22.03 5.78
N ASN A 237 1.67 21.48 5.85
CA ASN A 237 2.37 20.97 4.67
C ASN A 237 2.16 19.47 4.44
N GLN A 238 1.43 18.79 5.33
CA GLN A 238 1.10 17.37 5.28
C GLN A 238 2.34 16.50 5.01
N SER A 239 3.41 16.78 5.74
CA SER A 239 4.70 16.10 5.65
C SER A 239 5.39 16.06 7.01
N PHE A 240 6.28 15.10 7.19
CA PHE A 240 7.13 15.02 8.38
C PHE A 240 8.38 15.90 8.18
N LYS A 241 8.62 16.83 9.11
CA LYS A 241 9.74 17.80 9.05
C LYS A 241 10.65 17.68 10.26
N ILE A 242 11.92 18.03 10.06
CA ILE A 242 12.90 18.10 11.14
C ILE A 242 12.50 19.26 12.06
N ASN A 243 12.35 18.97 13.34
CA ASN A 243 12.21 19.96 14.41
C ASN A 243 13.59 20.31 14.98
#